data_AF-A0A662SWM9-F1
#
_entry.id   AF-A0A662SWM9-F1
#
_cell.length_a   1.000
_cell.length_b   1.000
_cell.length_c   1.000
_cell.angle_alpha   90.00
_cell.angle_beta   90.00
_cell.angle_gamma   90.00
#
_symmetry.space_group_name_H-M   'P 1'
#
loop_
_entity.id
_entity.type
_entity.pdbx_description
1 polymer ?
#
loop_
_entity_poly.entity_id
_entity_poly.type
_entity_poly.pdbx_seq_one_letter_code
_entity_poly.pdbx_strand_id
1 'polypeptide(L)' 'MGDIVRVLQKGKITIPVEVRERLGIKVGDELKLVVEGGRIVLLPPKTVLNPT' A
#
# COMPACT_ATOMS: atom_id res chain seq x y z
N MET A 1 5.82 8.85 9.73
CA MET A 1 5.44 9.81 8.66
C MET A 1 4.10 9.36 8.11
N GLY A 2 3.16 10.27 7.97
CA GLY A 2 1.85 9.98 7.39
C GLY A 2 1.45 11.15 6.51
N ASP A 3 1.04 10.86 5.29
CA ASP A 3 0.51 11.84 4.36
C ASP A 3 -1.01 11.79 4.37
N ILE A 4 -1.63 12.96 4.27
CA ILE A 4 -3.07 13.05 4.05
C ILE A 4 -3.32 12.80 2.57
N VAL A 5 -3.94 11.68 2.25
CA VAL A 5 -4.35 11.33 0.89
C VAL A 5 -5.86 11.51 0.72
N ARG A 6 -6.27 11.90 -0.49
CA ARG A 6 -7.69 12.04 -0.83
C ARG A 6 -8.22 10.74 -1.44
N VAL A 7 -9.41 10.34 -1.01
CA VAL A 7 -10.16 9.26 -1.67
C VAL A 7 -10.80 9.81 -2.93
N LEU A 8 -10.49 9.18 -4.06
CA LEU A 8 -11.04 9.48 -5.38
C LEU A 8 -12.29 8.63 -5.65
N GLN A 9 -12.88 8.79 -6.83
CA GLN A 9 -14.04 8.00 -7.25
C GLN A 9 -13.78 6.49 -7.11
N LYS A 10 -14.83 5.76 -6.71
CA LYS A 10 -14.81 4.30 -6.51
C LYS A 10 -13.82 3.84 -5.42
N GLY A 11 -13.51 4.70 -4.44
CA GLY A 11 -12.65 4.33 -3.30
C GLY A 11 -11.16 4.25 -3.64
N LYS A 12 -10.73 4.78 -4.78
CA LYS A 12 -9.32 4.78 -5.17
C LYS A 12 -8.53 5.76 -4.31
N ILE A 13 -7.32 5.36 -3.92
CA ILE A 13 -6.35 6.24 -3.23
C ILE A 13 -5.04 6.25 -4.00
N THR A 14 -4.32 7.37 -3.92
CA THR A 14 -2.98 7.49 -4.49
C THR A 14 -1.95 7.15 -3.41
N ILE A 15 -1.06 6.20 -3.71
CA ILE A 15 0.10 5.92 -2.86
C ILE A 15 1.21 6.90 -3.24
N PRO A 16 1.67 7.79 -2.33
CA PRO A 16 2.75 8.73 -2.60
C PRO A 16 4.03 8.04 -3.08
N VAL A 17 4.86 8.75 -3.85
CA VAL A 17 6.08 8.19 -4.44
C VAL A 17 7.02 7.61 -3.38
N GLU A 18 7.21 8.32 -2.26
CA GLU A 18 8.09 7.88 -1.17
C GLU A 18 7.65 6.53 -0.56
N VAL A 19 6.33 6.33 -0.42
CA VAL A 19 5.77 5.07 0.08
C VAL A 19 5.93 3.95 -0.93
N ARG A 20 5.72 4.22 -2.23
CA ARG A 20 5.92 3.23 -3.30
C ARG A 20 7.37 2.76 -3.37
N GLU A 21 8.33 3.68 -3.30
CA GLU A 21 9.75 3.36 -3.37
C GLU A 21 10.21 2.54 -2.16
N ARG A 22 9.80 2.93 -0.94
CA ARG A 22 10.12 2.17 0.28
C ARG A 22 9.55 0.76 0.31
N LEU A 23 8.35 0.57 -0.24
CA LEU A 23 7.66 -0.72 -0.27
C LEU A 23 7.89 -1.49 -1.58
N GLY A 24 8.62 -0.93 -2.54
CA GLY A 24 8.89 -1.55 -3.85
C GLY A 24 7.65 -1.77 -4.73
N ILE A 25 6.57 -1.01 -4.51
CA ILE A 25 5.28 -1.20 -5.19
C ILE A 25 5.35 -0.66 -6.62
N LYS A 26 5.01 -1.49 -7.59
CA LYS A 26 4.98 -1.17 -9.02
C LYS A 26 3.55 -1.14 -9.57
N VAL A 27 3.41 -0.50 -10.74
CA VAL A 27 2.14 -0.53 -11.47
C VAL A 27 1.81 -1.97 -11.85
N GLY A 28 0.62 -2.42 -11.48
CA GLY A 28 0.16 -3.79 -11.70
C GLY A 28 0.32 -4.72 -10.49
N ASP A 29 1.00 -4.28 -9.41
CA ASP A 29 1.09 -5.07 -8.19
C ASP A 29 -0.26 -5.19 -7.48
N GLU A 30 -0.56 -6.39 -7.00
CA GLU A 30 -1.71 -6.66 -6.14
C GLU A 30 -1.31 -6.56 -4.66
N LEU A 31 -1.99 -5.67 -3.94
CA LEU A 31 -1.81 -5.48 -2.50
C LEU A 31 -2.93 -6.18 -1.74
N LYS A 32 -2.60 -6.77 -0.59
CA LYS A 32 -3.62 -7.32 0.31
C LYS A 32 -4.14 -6.21 1.22
N LEU A 33 -5.42 -5.90 1.10
CA LEU A 33 -6.12 -4.96 1.99
C LEU A 33 -6.74 -5.74 3.16
N VAL A 34 -6.41 -5.34 4.38
CA VAL A 34 -6.96 -5.90 5.62
C VAL A 34 -7.55 -4.78 6.47
N VAL A 35 -8.65 -5.05 7.16
CA VAL A 35 -9.26 -4.14 8.13
C VAL A 35 -9.07 -4.70 9.52
N GLU A 36 -8.28 -4.02 10.35
CA GLU A 36 -7.98 -4.45 11.73
C GLU A 36 -8.04 -3.25 12.67
N GLY A 37 -8.76 -3.39 13.78
CA GLY A 37 -8.84 -2.34 14.81
C GLY A 37 -9.34 -0.99 14.30
N GLY A 38 -10.24 -0.98 13.31
CA GLY A 38 -10.77 0.24 12.70
C GLY A 38 -9.80 0.95 11.75
N ARG A 39 -8.71 0.30 11.35
CA ARG A 39 -7.71 0.82 10.41
C ARG A 39 -7.64 -0.04 9.16
N ILE A 40 -7.30 0.59 8.03
CA ILE A 40 -6.98 -0.12 6.79
C ILE A 40 -5.47 -0.37 6.77
N VAL A 41 -5.08 -1.63 6.61
CA VAL A 41 -3.69 -2.05 6.46
C VAL A 41 -3.52 -2.60 5.04
N LEU A 42 -2.60 -2.00 4.29
CA LEU A 42 -2.18 -2.50 2.98
C LEU A 42 -0.88 -3.26 3.15
N LEU A 43 -0.88 -4.54 2.79
CA LEU A 43 0.30 -5.38 2.79
C LEU A 43 0.84 -5.48 1.37
N PRO A 44 2.17 -5.37 1.17
CA PRO A 44 2.79 -5.52 -0.15
C PRO A 44 2.46 -6.89 -0.75
N PRO A 45 2.58 -7.07 -2.09
CA PRO A 45 2.51 -8.39 -2.68
C PRO A 45 3.52 -9.28 -1.94
N LYS A 46 3.16 -10.56 -1.72
CA LYS A 46 4.10 -11.54 -1.16
C LYS A 46 5.21 -11.84 -2.19
N THR A 47 6.02 -10.86 -2.55
CA THR A 47 7.38 -11.17 -2.95
C THR A 47 8.03 -11.65 -1.66
N VAL A 48 8.39 -12.93 -1.65
CA VAL A 48 9.30 -13.49 -0.67
C VAL A 48 10.55 -12.61 -0.62
N LEU A 49 10.56 -11.61 0.26
CA LEU A 49 11.79 -10.94 0.66
C LEU A 49 12.53 -11.99 1.46
N ASN A 50 13.32 -12.81 0.76
CA ASN A 50 14.20 -13.80 1.33
C ASN A 50 15.01 -13.11 2.45
N PRO A 51 14.79 -13.45 3.73
CA PRO A 51 15.75 -13.13 4.76
C PRO A 51 16.94 -14.08 4.53
N THR A 52 18.07 -13.53 4.12
CA THR A 52 19.36 -14.23 4.30
C THR A 52 19.87 -13.88 5.68
#